data_AF-A0A945SAZ7-F1
#
_entry.id   AF-A0A945SAZ7-F1
#
_cell.length_a   1.000
_cell.length_b   1.000
_cell.length_c   1.000
_cell.angle_alpha   90.00
_cell.angle_beta   90.00
_cell.angle_gamma   90.00
#
_symmetry.space_group_name_H-M   'P 1'
#
loop_
_entity.id
_entity.type
_entity.pdbx_description
1 polymer ?
#
loop_
_entity_poly.entity_id
_entity_poly.type
_entity_poly.pdbx_seq_one_letter_code
_entity_poly.pdbx_strand_id
1 'polypeptide(L)'
;MLKAISRWTPFCIILVMQTLCMTSWAQDKPNVLFIMCDDLNDYVTGFGGHPQAKTPAVEKLAKSGTLFSRAYCNFPACAPSRNGMLHGLYPHSASSAWKSWKQLPAFKGNICYNNGQGRAARSR
;
A
#
# COMPACT_ATOMS: atom_id res chain seq x y z
N MET A 1 44.78 14.32 43.81
CA MET A 1 43.54 14.84 43.18
C MET A 1 43.39 14.46 41.71
N LEU A 2 44.45 14.43 40.88
CA LEU A 2 44.36 14.10 39.44
C LEU A 2 43.95 12.64 39.11
N LYS A 3 44.26 11.66 39.97
CA LYS A 3 43.90 10.23 39.76
C LYS A 3 42.39 9.94 39.89
N ALA A 4 41.63 10.81 40.56
CA ALA A 4 40.19 10.63 40.71
C ALA A 4 39.44 10.94 39.42
N ILE A 5 39.92 11.92 38.63
CA ILE A 5 39.29 12.39 37.39
C ILE A 5 39.42 11.36 36.26
N SER A 6 40.58 10.69 36.16
CA SER A 6 40.85 9.63 35.17
C SER A 6 40.01 8.37 35.33
N ARG A 7 39.34 8.16 36.48
CA ARG A 7 38.53 6.96 36.72
C ARG A 7 37.11 7.08 36.15
N TRP A 8 36.67 8.30 35.82
CA TRP A 8 35.32 8.58 35.30
C TRP A 8 35.29 8.84 33.79
N THR A 9 36.45 9.06 33.16
CA THR A 9 36.56 9.30 31.71
C THR A 9 35.96 8.21 30.81
N PRO A 10 36.15 6.89 31.03
CA PRO A 10 35.51 5.89 30.18
C PRO A 10 33.99 5.86 30.37
N PHE A 11 33.50 6.17 31.56
CA PHE A 11 32.07 6.24 31.86
C PHE A 11 31.41 7.41 31.13
N CYS A 12 32.07 8.57 31.09
CA CYS A 12 31.63 9.72 30.30
C CYS A 12 31.64 9.45 28.79
N ILE A 13 32.66 8.75 28.27
CA ILE A 13 32.73 8.40 26.85
C ILE A 13 31.59 7.42 26.48
N ILE A 14 31.34 6.40 27.30
CA ILE A 14 30.24 5.45 27.08
C ILE A 14 28.88 6.16 27.14
N LEU A 15 28.69 7.09 28.09
CA LEU A 15 27.46 7.87 28.21
C LEU A 15 27.22 8.76 26.97
N VAL A 16 28.25 9.42 26.46
CA VAL A 16 28.19 10.26 25.25
C VAL A 16 27.92 9.41 24.01
N MET A 17 28.50 8.23 23.93
CA MET A 17 28.30 7.32 22.79
C MET A 17 26.89 6.70 22.78
N GLN A 18 26.29 6.46 23.95
CA GLN A 18 24.90 6.00 24.06
C GLN A 18 23.88 7.09 23.67
N THR A 19 24.12 8.36 24.02
CA THR A 19 23.20 9.44 23.65
C THR A 19 23.24 9.76 22.16
N LEU A 20 24.39 9.62 21.50
CA LEU A 20 24.53 9.75 20.04
C LEU A 20 23.78 8.65 19.25
N CYS A 21 23.64 7.45 19.80
CA CYS A 21 22.92 6.36 19.14
C CYS A 21 21.41 6.60 19.11
N MET A 22 20.86 7.15 20.20
CA MET A 22 19.40 7.33 20.38
C MET A 22 18.79 8.42 19.48
N THR A 23 19.58 9.39 19.02
CA THR A 23 19.10 10.49 18.17
C THR A 23 18.92 10.10 16.70
N SER A 24 19.48 8.97 16.26
CA SER A 24 19.38 8.49 14.86
C SER A 24 18.05 7.82 14.50
N TRP A 25 17.18 7.57 15.49
CA TRP A 25 15.94 6.79 15.34
C TRP A 25 14.69 7.63 15.14
N ALA A 26 14.81 8.97 15.09
CA ALA A 26 13.71 9.84 14.69
C ALA A 26 13.62 9.86 13.16
N GLN A 27 13.07 8.80 12.57
CA GLN A 27 12.68 8.80 11.16
C GLN A 27 11.36 9.56 11.01
N ASP A 28 11.37 10.63 10.22
CA ASP A 28 10.17 11.34 9.81
C ASP A 28 9.23 10.35 9.09
N LYS A 29 8.01 10.18 9.60
CA LYS A 29 7.01 9.31 8.99
C LYS A 29 6.47 10.00 7.73
N PRO A 30 6.74 9.49 6.52
CA PRO A 30 6.22 10.12 5.31
C PRO A 30 4.70 9.92 5.22
N ASN A 31 4.01 10.92 4.69
CA ASN A 31 2.62 10.77 4.30
C ASN A 31 2.54 10.01 2.97
N VAL A 32 1.70 8.98 2.91
CA VAL A 32 1.51 8.18 1.69
C VAL A 32 0.16 8.54 1.07
N LEU A 33 0.20 9.08 -0.16
CA LEU A 33 -1.00 9.35 -0.97
C LEU A 33 -1.10 8.29 -2.07
N PHE A 34 -2.17 7.49 -2.02
CA PHE A 34 -2.46 6.50 -3.05
C PHE A 34 -3.56 7.02 -3.99
N ILE A 35 -3.20 7.25 -5.26
CA ILE A 35 -4.11 7.73 -6.31
C ILE A 35 -4.40 6.57 -7.26
N MET A 36 -5.69 6.29 -7.48
CA MET A 36 -6.16 5.25 -8.40
C MET A 36 -7.21 5.84 -9.34
N CYS A 37 -7.03 5.62 -10.65
CA CYS A 37 -7.97 6.02 -11.69
C CYS A 37 -8.73 4.79 -12.21
N ASP A 38 -10.05 4.90 -12.38
CA ASP A 38 -10.86 3.80 -12.93
C ASP A 38 -10.82 3.83 -14.46
N ASP A 39 -10.69 2.67 -15.09
CA ASP A 39 -10.66 2.45 -16.55
C ASP A 39 -9.66 3.35 -17.33
N LEU A 40 -8.57 3.77 -16.69
CA LEU A 40 -7.51 4.54 -17.35
C LEU A 40 -6.69 3.65 -18.29
N ASN A 41 -6.58 4.06 -19.55
CA ASN A 41 -5.79 3.39 -20.57
C ASN A 41 -4.33 3.91 -20.61
N ASP A 42 -3.56 3.42 -21.59
CA ASP A 42 -2.16 3.78 -21.85
C ASP A 42 -1.98 5.13 -22.57
N TYR A 43 -3.04 5.94 -22.71
CA TYR A 43 -2.96 7.23 -23.41
C TYR A 43 -2.28 8.32 -22.58
N VAL A 44 -1.99 8.06 -21.32
CA VAL A 44 -1.27 9.00 -20.45
C VAL A 44 0.21 9.09 -20.79
N THR A 45 0.83 10.20 -20.40
CA THR A 45 2.26 10.45 -20.65
C THR A 45 3.13 9.32 -20.09
N GLY A 46 4.05 8.80 -20.91
CA GLY A 46 5.00 7.73 -20.53
C GLY A 46 4.83 6.39 -21.23
N PHE A 47 3.73 6.18 -21.97
CA PHE A 47 3.38 4.89 -22.61
C PHE A 47 3.10 4.97 -24.12
N GLY A 48 3.55 6.04 -24.80
CA GLY A 48 3.25 6.28 -26.23
C GLY A 48 2.16 7.32 -26.45
N GLY A 49 1.26 7.48 -25.47
CA GLY A 49 0.35 8.61 -25.35
C GLY A 49 -0.71 8.74 -26.45
N HIS A 50 -1.69 9.62 -26.25
CA HIS A 50 -2.62 10.02 -27.30
C HIS A 50 -2.51 11.54 -27.53
N PRO A 51 -2.54 12.05 -28.78
CA PRO A 51 -2.36 13.49 -29.07
C PRO A 51 -3.35 14.42 -28.34
N GLN A 52 -4.53 13.89 -28.00
CA GLN A 52 -5.57 14.64 -27.27
C GLN A 52 -5.47 14.52 -25.75
N ALA A 53 -4.70 13.58 -25.21
CA ALA A 53 -4.55 13.38 -23.78
C ALA A 53 -3.55 14.39 -23.21
N LYS A 54 -4.07 15.39 -22.48
CA LYS A 54 -3.26 16.42 -21.81
C LYS A 54 -3.17 16.13 -20.32
N THR A 55 -2.06 15.57 -19.87
CA THR A 55 -1.87 15.18 -18.45
C THR A 55 -0.60 15.80 -17.83
N PRO A 56 -0.49 17.14 -17.73
CA PRO A 56 0.74 17.80 -17.29
C PRO A 56 1.13 17.48 -15.84
N ALA A 57 0.15 17.26 -14.95
CA ALA A 57 0.42 16.89 -13.55
C ALA A 57 0.98 15.47 -13.43
N VAL A 58 0.45 14.52 -14.19
CA VAL A 58 0.94 13.13 -14.23
C VAL A 58 2.33 13.09 -14.85
N GLU A 59 2.57 13.87 -15.91
CA GLU A 59 3.90 14.00 -16.52
C GLU A 59 4.93 14.54 -15.53
N LYS A 60 4.58 15.59 -14.78
CA LYS A 60 5.45 16.12 -13.73
C LYS A 60 5.78 15.06 -12.68
N LEU A 61 4.77 14.31 -12.23
CA LEU A 61 4.94 13.23 -11.25
C LEU A 61 5.85 12.11 -11.79
N ALA A 62 5.65 11.70 -13.05
CA ALA A 62 6.46 10.67 -13.70
C ALA A 62 7.93 11.10 -13.86
N LYS A 63 8.19 12.38 -14.17
CA LYS A 63 9.56 12.94 -14.28
C LYS A 63 10.26 13.10 -12.94
N SER A 64 9.52 13.41 -11.87
CA SER A 64 10.09 13.57 -10.52
C SER A 64 10.23 12.27 -9.73
N GLY A 65 9.63 11.18 -10.23
CA GLY A 65 9.56 9.89 -9.54
C GLY A 65 10.02 8.73 -10.42
N THR A 66 9.51 7.55 -10.10
CA THR A 66 9.80 6.31 -10.84
C THR A 66 8.57 5.88 -11.63
N LEU A 67 8.72 5.74 -12.95
CA LEU A 67 7.68 5.24 -13.84
C LEU A 67 7.82 3.72 -14.04
N PHE A 68 6.77 2.96 -13.76
CA PHE A 68 6.71 1.52 -14.03
C PHE A 68 6.11 1.27 -15.42
N SER A 69 6.96 1.07 -16.43
CA SER A 69 6.51 0.82 -17.82
C SER A 69 5.82 -0.53 -18.05
N ARG A 70 5.88 -1.43 -17.05
CA ARG A 70 5.32 -2.79 -17.09
C ARG A 70 4.53 -3.11 -15.81
N ALA A 71 3.55 -2.29 -15.49
CA ALA A 71 2.61 -2.54 -14.40
C ALA A 71 1.35 -3.24 -14.95
N TYR A 72 1.11 -4.48 -14.51
CA TYR A 72 -0.05 -5.27 -14.95
C TYR A 72 -1.11 -5.34 -13.87
N CYS A 73 -2.37 -5.22 -14.30
CA CYS A 73 -3.50 -5.55 -13.45
C CYS A 73 -3.60 -7.07 -13.27
N ASN A 74 -3.94 -7.51 -12.06
CA ASN A 74 -4.10 -8.95 -11.75
C ASN A 74 -5.40 -9.55 -12.31
N PHE A 75 -6.41 -8.74 -12.66
CA PHE A 75 -7.69 -9.16 -13.21
C PHE A 75 -8.34 -8.03 -14.02
N PRO A 76 -8.80 -8.25 -15.26
CA PRO A 76 -9.35 -7.19 -16.13
C PRO A 76 -10.79 -6.79 -15.78
N ALA A 77 -11.08 -6.54 -14.50
CA ALA A 77 -12.35 -6.01 -14.00
C ALA A 77 -12.13 -5.18 -12.73
N CYS A 78 -12.88 -4.10 -12.58
CA CYS A 78 -12.67 -3.06 -11.58
C CYS A 78 -12.70 -3.60 -10.13
N ALA A 79 -13.74 -4.35 -9.74
CA ALA A 79 -13.88 -4.88 -8.38
C ALA A 79 -12.78 -5.86 -7.97
N PRO A 80 -12.49 -6.96 -8.72
CA PRO A 80 -11.43 -7.89 -8.34
C PRO A 80 -10.03 -7.29 -8.45
N SER A 81 -9.79 -6.37 -9.41
CA SER A 81 -8.54 -5.61 -9.52
C SER A 81 -8.24 -4.81 -8.25
N ARG A 82 -9.19 -3.95 -7.85
CA ARG A 82 -9.06 -3.13 -6.65
C ARG A 82 -8.90 -3.98 -5.40
N ASN A 83 -9.67 -5.05 -5.29
CA ASN A 83 -9.61 -5.93 -4.13
C ASN A 83 -8.24 -6.60 -4.00
N GLY A 84 -7.69 -7.13 -5.09
CA GLY A 84 -6.37 -7.75 -5.05
C GLY A 84 -5.23 -6.75 -4.80
N MET A 85 -5.35 -5.52 -5.32
CA MET A 85 -4.41 -4.43 -5.04
C MET A 85 -4.43 -4.03 -3.55
N LEU A 86 -5.62 -3.82 -2.97
CA LEU A 86 -5.76 -3.34 -1.59
C LEU A 86 -5.39 -4.41 -0.54
N HIS A 87 -5.66 -5.68 -0.83
CA HIS A 87 -5.35 -6.78 0.08
C HIS A 87 -4.01 -7.47 -0.20
N GLY A 88 -3.35 -7.19 -1.32
CA GLY A 88 -2.13 -7.88 -1.73
C GLY A 88 -2.35 -9.37 -2.05
N LEU A 89 -3.58 -9.74 -2.46
CA LEU A 89 -3.96 -11.12 -2.75
C LEU A 89 -4.28 -11.29 -4.23
N TYR A 90 -3.96 -12.46 -4.79
CA TYR A 90 -4.37 -12.78 -6.14
C TYR A 90 -5.89 -13.03 -6.22
N PRO A 91 -6.53 -12.74 -7.36
CA PRO A 91 -7.96 -12.98 -7.58
C PRO A 91 -8.41 -14.44 -7.47
N HIS A 92 -7.48 -15.40 -7.51
CA HIS A 92 -7.79 -16.82 -7.28
C HIS A 92 -7.79 -17.17 -5.77
N SER A 93 -7.01 -16.43 -4.97
CA SER A 93 -6.95 -16.60 -3.50
C SER A 93 -8.06 -15.80 -2.80
N ALA A 94 -8.32 -14.60 -3.30
CA ALA A 94 -9.48 -13.79 -2.95
C ALA A 94 -10.67 -14.28 -3.77
N SER A 95 -11.69 -14.88 -3.16
CA SER A 95 -12.88 -15.46 -3.81
C SER A 95 -13.77 -14.48 -4.63
N SER A 96 -13.24 -13.34 -5.09
CA SER A 96 -13.95 -12.12 -5.52
C SER A 96 -13.94 -11.83 -7.01
N ALA A 97 -13.49 -12.75 -7.86
CA ALA A 97 -13.59 -12.53 -9.32
C ALA A 97 -15.04 -12.33 -9.80
N TRP A 98 -16.03 -12.88 -9.09
CA TRP A 98 -17.45 -12.74 -9.43
C TRP A 98 -18.42 -12.84 -8.24
N LYS A 99 -17.91 -13.16 -7.06
CA LYS A 99 -18.72 -13.20 -5.84
C LYS A 99 -18.66 -11.84 -5.17
N SER A 100 -19.82 -11.38 -4.69
CA SER A 100 -19.94 -10.16 -3.88
C SER A 100 -18.79 -10.08 -2.87
N TRP A 101 -18.05 -8.97 -2.86
CA TRP A 101 -17.05 -8.53 -1.86
C TRP A 101 -17.38 -8.93 -0.40
N LYS A 102 -18.66 -9.12 -0.06
CA LYS A 102 -19.16 -9.68 1.20
C LYS A 102 -18.69 -11.10 1.53
N GLN A 103 -18.13 -11.86 0.57
CA GLN A 103 -17.80 -13.28 0.71
C GLN A 103 -16.30 -13.58 0.87
N LEU A 104 -15.49 -12.54 1.02
CA LEU A 104 -14.04 -12.66 1.20
C LEU A 104 -13.68 -13.25 2.56
N PRO A 105 -12.74 -14.22 2.63
CA PRO A 105 -12.26 -14.78 3.90
C PRO A 105 -11.64 -13.72 4.83
N ALA A 106 -11.03 -12.67 4.28
CA ALA A 106 -10.50 -11.53 5.04
C ALA A 106 -11.57 -10.74 5.82
N PHE A 107 -12.85 -10.88 5.45
CA PHE A 107 -14.00 -10.29 6.13
C PHE A 107 -14.89 -11.32 6.84
N LYS A 108 -14.59 -12.62 6.73
CA LYS A 108 -15.25 -13.67 7.52
C LYS A 108 -14.72 -13.62 8.97
N GLY A 109 -15.37 -12.82 9.80
CA GLY A 109 -15.14 -12.81 11.25
C GLY A 109 -15.30 -11.45 11.92
N ASN A 110 -15.15 -10.34 11.18
CA ASN A 110 -15.10 -9.00 11.79
C ASN A 110 -16.30 -8.11 11.47
N ILE A 111 -17.29 -8.62 10.71
CA ILE A 111 -18.55 -7.93 10.48
C ILE A 111 -19.64 -9.00 10.52
N CYS A 112 -20.58 -8.83 11.45
CA CYS A 112 -21.79 -9.65 11.56
C CYS A 112 -22.49 -9.71 10.20
N TYR A 113 -22.35 -10.81 9.45
CA TYR A 113 -23.25 -11.13 8.36
C TYR A 113 -24.15 -12.28 8.82
N ASN A 114 -25.30 -11.87 9.36
CA ASN A 114 -26.46 -12.72 9.52
C ASN A 114 -26.81 -13.27 8.14
N ASN A 115 -26.59 -14.57 7.95
CA ASN A 115 -27.10 -15.24 6.77
C ASN A 115 -28.63 -15.18 6.84
N GLY A 116 -29.23 -14.29 6.05
CA GLY A 116 -30.60 -14.41 5.60
C GLY A 116 -30.80 -15.68 4.77
N GLN A 117 -30.60 -16.85 5.39
CA GLN A 117 -31.04 -18.16 4.94
C GLN A 117 -32.56 -18.26 5.10
N GLY A 118 -33.28 -17.32 4.48
CA GLY A 118 -34.72 -17.27 4.44
C GLY A 118 -35.14 -16.95 3.01
N ARG A 119 -35.22 -18.00 2.17
CA ARG A 119 -35.97 -18.14 0.90
C ARG A 119 -35.15 -18.84 -0.20
N ALA A 120 -34.88 -20.11 0.04
CA ALA A 120 -34.85 -21.10 -1.04
C ALA A 120 -36.09 -22.01 -0.85
N ALA A 121 -37.27 -21.48 -1.16
CA ALA A 121 -38.45 -22.29 -1.36
C ALA A 121 -38.33 -22.94 -2.75
N ARG A 122 -37.79 -24.18 -2.74
CA ARG A 122 -38.33 -25.35 -3.44
C ARG A 122 -38.56 -25.22 -4.96
N SER A 123 -37.68 -25.85 -5.74
CA SER A 123 -38.01 -26.38 -7.05
C SER A 123 -38.76 -27.71 -6.90
N ARG A 124 -40.09 -27.64 -6.94
CA ARG A 124 -41.03 -28.65 -7.46
C ARG A 124 -42.40 -27.98 -7.56
#